data_AF-A0A2V6FZ40-F1
#
_entry.id   AF-A0A2V6FZ40-F1
#
_cell.length_a   1.000
_cell.length_b   1.000
_cell.length_c   1.000
_cell.angle_alpha   90.00
_cell.angle_beta   90.00
_cell.angle_gamma   90.00
#
_symmetry.space_group_name_H-M   'P 1'
#
loop_
_entity.id
_entity.type
_entity.pdbx_description
1 polymer ?
#
loop_
_entity_poly.entity_id
_entity_poly.type
_entity_poly.pdbx_seq_one_letter_code
_entity_poly.pdbx_strand_id
1 'polypeptide(L)'
;MGSVHQTLIEHWNGTAWSIVSSPNASTTQDNFLSDVTCTSASDCWAVGGTLIEHWNGTTWSIVTSPNTGGLSGVTCTSPSDCWAVGSYRNGFYNQTLIEHWNGTAWSIVTSPNTSTTQSNGLSGVTCTSASNCWAVGSYYNLSIIKNQPHHTLTERWNGTAWSIVTSPNTSTAEYNQLSEVACASASDCWAVGDRSSQSLIEHWNGTAWSIVNSPDAAGDLSDVTCTSASDCWAVGSYFTDEAWQTLTEHWNGTAWFIVTSPNNATIENYLNGVTCTSASDCWAVGYYFDSGDNVYHTLIERYSSVVPAQLDNISTRAFVQTGDNVMIGGFIIEGSGPKTVIVRAIGP
;
A
#
# COMPACT_ATOMS: atom_id res chain seq x y z
N MET A 1 -34.82 -6.86 6.96
CA MET A 1 -33.86 -5.88 7.48
C MET A 1 -32.50 -6.44 7.10
N GLY A 2 -31.74 -5.72 6.27
CA GLY A 2 -30.46 -6.22 5.75
C GLY A 2 -29.43 -6.37 6.88
N SER A 3 -28.46 -7.26 6.67
CA SER A 3 -27.26 -7.34 7.50
C SER A 3 -26.51 -6.01 7.42
N VAL A 4 -26.05 -5.52 8.57
CA VAL A 4 -25.18 -4.34 8.68
C VAL A 4 -23.74 -4.83 8.71
N HIS A 5 -22.87 -4.26 7.86
CA HIS A 5 -21.45 -4.59 7.85
C HIS A 5 -20.75 -4.01 9.10
N GLN A 6 -19.83 -4.81 9.66
CA GLN A 6 -19.02 -4.45 10.82
C GLN A 6 -17.54 -4.39 10.43
N THR A 7 -16.76 -3.62 11.19
CA THR A 7 -15.31 -3.60 11.05
C THR A 7 -14.70 -4.96 11.42
N LEU A 8 -13.65 -5.35 10.69
CA LEU A 8 -12.84 -6.54 10.97
C LEU A 8 -11.39 -6.07 11.09
N ILE A 9 -10.75 -6.40 12.21
CA ILE A 9 -9.33 -6.18 12.42
C ILE A 9 -8.67 -7.50 12.82
N GLU A 10 -7.59 -7.85 12.14
CA GLU A 10 -6.76 -9.01 12.45
C GLU A 10 -5.37 -8.54 12.88
N HIS A 11 -4.76 -9.23 13.83
CA HIS A 11 -3.43 -8.91 14.35
C HIS A 11 -2.50 -10.13 14.27
N TRP A 12 -1.29 -9.91 13.77
CA TRP A 12 -0.23 -10.92 13.68
C TRP A 12 0.67 -10.86 14.92
N ASN A 13 0.76 -11.95 15.66
CA ASN A 13 1.60 -12.03 16.87
C ASN A 13 3.04 -12.50 16.62
N GLY A 14 3.46 -12.63 15.35
CA GLY A 14 4.74 -13.25 14.96
C GLY A 14 4.61 -14.70 14.48
N THR A 15 3.49 -15.37 14.79
CA THR A 15 3.28 -16.80 14.45
C THR A 15 1.89 -17.12 13.89
N ALA A 16 0.86 -16.36 14.27
CA ALA A 16 -0.51 -16.56 13.79
C ALA A 16 -1.28 -15.23 13.74
N TRP A 17 -2.25 -15.16 12.83
CA TRP A 17 -3.26 -14.11 12.77
C TRP A 17 -4.39 -14.43 13.75
N SER A 18 -4.92 -13.40 14.39
CA SER A 18 -6.11 -13.51 15.23
C SER A 18 -6.98 -12.27 15.09
N ILE A 19 -8.30 -12.48 15.05
CA ILE A 19 -9.28 -11.39 15.08
C ILE A 19 -9.18 -10.66 16.42
N VAL A 20 -9.09 -9.34 16.35
CA VAL A 20 -9.13 -8.42 17.49
C VAL A 20 -10.44 -7.64 17.44
N SER A 21 -11.06 -7.44 18.60
CA SER A 21 -12.32 -6.68 18.67
C SER A 21 -12.11 -5.23 18.26
N SER A 22 -12.89 -4.77 17.27
CA SER A 22 -13.00 -3.38 16.83
C SER A 22 -14.37 -2.81 17.18
N PRO A 23 -14.45 -1.56 17.68
CA PRO A 23 -15.72 -0.91 17.94
C PRO A 23 -16.45 -0.52 16.64
N ASN A 24 -17.78 -0.54 16.67
CA ASN A 24 -18.61 -0.06 15.55
C ASN A 24 -19.36 1.20 16.00
N ALA A 25 -19.30 2.28 15.21
CA ALA A 25 -19.97 3.54 15.52
C ALA A 25 -21.50 3.43 15.42
N SER A 26 -21.99 2.53 14.57
CA SER A 26 -23.42 2.30 14.39
C SER A 26 -23.74 0.81 14.35
N THR A 27 -24.87 0.43 14.96
CA THR A 27 -25.44 -0.93 14.85
C THR A 27 -26.48 -1.04 13.73
N THR A 28 -26.79 0.07 13.06
CA THR A 28 -27.85 0.16 12.04
C THR A 28 -27.35 0.67 10.68
N GLN A 29 -26.08 1.04 10.60
CA GLN A 29 -25.40 1.50 9.38
C GLN A 29 -24.07 0.77 9.25
N ASP A 30 -23.64 0.56 8.01
CA ASP A 30 -22.39 -0.12 7.71
C ASP A 30 -21.19 0.63 8.30
N ASN A 31 -20.28 -0.13 8.91
CA ASN A 31 -19.01 0.37 9.42
C ASN A 31 -17.91 -0.30 8.62
N PHE A 32 -17.02 0.47 8.02
CA PHE A 32 -15.89 -0.03 7.25
C PHE A 32 -14.66 0.82 7.56
N LEU A 33 -13.51 0.16 7.54
CA LEU A 33 -12.19 0.78 7.59
C LEU A 33 -11.58 0.69 6.19
N SER A 34 -10.94 1.76 5.76
CA SER A 34 -10.33 1.90 4.44
C SER A 34 -8.82 1.84 4.51
N ASP A 35 -8.22 2.34 5.58
CA ASP A 35 -6.76 2.40 5.73
C ASP A 35 -6.33 2.33 7.20
N VAL A 36 -5.09 1.88 7.44
CA VAL A 36 -4.48 1.72 8.75
C VAL A 36 -2.98 2.05 8.72
N THR A 37 -2.54 2.80 9.72
CA THR A 37 -1.13 3.12 9.93
C THR A 37 -0.71 2.85 11.36
N CYS A 38 0.55 2.47 11.57
CA CYS A 38 1.10 2.20 12.91
C CYS A 38 2.46 2.88 13.05
N THR A 39 2.64 3.68 14.11
CA THR A 39 3.96 4.21 14.49
C THR A 39 4.72 3.24 15.39
N SER A 40 3.99 2.34 16.06
CA SER A 40 4.52 1.27 16.88
C SER A 40 3.49 0.15 17.04
N ALA A 41 3.89 -0.99 17.61
CA ALA A 41 2.96 -2.08 17.95
C ALA A 41 1.85 -1.66 18.94
N SER A 42 1.99 -0.51 19.60
CA SER A 42 1.05 0.02 20.59
C SER A 42 0.40 1.33 20.19
N ASP A 43 0.58 1.78 18.95
CA ASP A 43 0.03 3.04 18.46
C ASP A 43 -0.28 2.91 16.98
N CYS A 44 -1.54 2.61 16.69
CA CYS A 44 -2.06 2.52 15.33
C CYS A 44 -3.35 3.32 15.20
N TRP A 45 -3.56 3.87 14.01
CA TRP A 45 -4.76 4.59 13.62
C TRP A 45 -5.38 3.92 12.41
N ALA A 46 -6.69 3.71 12.45
CA ALA A 46 -7.47 3.23 11.31
C ALA A 46 -8.59 4.21 10.99
N VAL A 47 -8.83 4.46 9.71
CA VAL A 47 -9.89 5.36 9.25
C VAL A 47 -10.74 4.70 8.18
N GLY A 48 -12.00 5.11 8.06
CA GLY A 48 -12.86 4.70 6.96
C GLY A 48 -14.26 5.27 7.10
N GLY A 49 -14.79 5.86 6.02
CA GLY A 49 -16.04 6.60 6.11
C GLY A 49 -15.93 7.69 7.20
N THR A 50 -16.89 7.78 8.11
CA THR A 50 -16.81 8.77 9.21
C THR A 50 -16.11 8.24 10.47
N LEU A 51 -15.51 7.05 10.41
CA LEU A 51 -14.95 6.34 11.56
C LEU A 51 -13.44 6.60 11.66
N ILE A 52 -12.99 6.89 12.87
CA ILE A 52 -11.57 6.91 13.27
C ILE A 52 -11.44 5.99 14.49
N GLU A 53 -10.56 5.01 14.41
CA GLU A 53 -10.21 4.13 15.52
C GLU A 53 -8.73 4.29 15.90
N HIS A 54 -8.45 4.21 17.20
CA HIS A 54 -7.10 4.27 17.77
C HIS A 54 -6.79 3.03 18.60
N TRP A 55 -5.64 2.42 18.31
CA TRP A 55 -5.08 1.28 19.04
C TRP A 55 -4.03 1.75 20.04
N ASN A 56 -4.20 1.36 21.29
CA ASN A 56 -3.29 1.71 22.39
C ASN A 56 -2.30 0.59 22.79
N GLY A 57 -2.18 -0.47 21.98
CA GLY A 57 -1.42 -1.68 22.32
C GLY A 57 -2.25 -2.81 22.94
N THR A 58 -3.50 -2.54 23.31
CA THR A 58 -4.37 -3.55 23.92
C THR A 58 -5.80 -3.55 23.39
N THR A 59 -6.35 -2.39 23.06
CA THR A 59 -7.74 -2.25 22.61
C THR A 59 -7.87 -1.14 21.57
N TRP A 60 -8.75 -1.35 20.58
CA TRP A 60 -9.21 -0.29 19.69
C TRP A 60 -10.30 0.54 20.35
N SER A 61 -10.28 1.85 20.11
CA SER A 61 -11.30 2.78 20.61
C SER A 61 -11.66 3.81 19.55
N ILE A 62 -12.94 4.21 19.50
CA ILE A 62 -13.40 5.25 18.56
C ILE A 62 -12.90 6.61 19.06
N VAL A 63 -12.31 7.37 18.15
CA VAL A 63 -11.93 8.77 18.37
C VAL A 63 -12.83 9.64 17.50
N THR A 64 -13.33 10.74 18.07
CA THR A 64 -14.28 11.61 17.37
C THR A 64 -13.60 12.36 16.22
N SER A 65 -14.15 12.26 15.01
CA SER A 65 -13.80 13.14 13.89
C SER A 65 -14.47 14.53 14.07
N PRO A 66 -13.77 15.63 13.78
CA PRO A 66 -14.35 16.98 13.72
C PRO A 66 -15.29 17.19 12.52
N ASN A 67 -15.37 16.27 11.56
CA ASN A 67 -16.25 16.34 10.40
C ASN A 67 -17.14 15.08 10.29
N THR A 68 -18.14 15.13 9.41
CA THR A 68 -18.97 13.97 9.05
C THR A 68 -18.70 13.51 7.61
N GLY A 69 -17.59 13.95 7.02
CA GLY A 69 -17.09 13.52 5.72
C GLY A 69 -16.47 12.13 5.80
N GLY A 70 -16.30 11.50 4.64
CA GLY A 70 -15.63 10.22 4.52
C GLY A 70 -14.12 10.39 4.50
N LEU A 71 -13.41 9.66 5.33
CA LEU A 71 -11.95 9.48 5.32
C LEU A 71 -11.61 8.19 4.57
N SER A 72 -10.49 8.23 3.84
CA SER A 72 -10.06 7.17 2.93
C SER A 72 -8.63 6.72 3.21
N GLY A 73 -7.73 7.64 3.60
CA GLY A 73 -6.32 7.32 3.88
C GLY A 73 -5.84 7.98 5.17
N VAL A 74 -4.84 7.38 5.83
CA VAL A 74 -4.24 7.86 7.07
C VAL A 74 -2.73 7.57 7.13
N THR A 75 -1.96 8.53 7.62
CA THR A 75 -0.51 8.35 7.85
C THR A 75 -0.09 9.02 9.14
N CYS A 76 0.92 8.46 9.82
CA CYS A 76 1.49 9.03 11.04
C CYS A 76 3.01 9.08 10.93
N THR A 77 3.60 10.24 11.26
CA THR A 77 5.07 10.35 11.43
C THR A 77 5.49 10.19 12.88
N SER A 78 4.56 10.38 13.81
CA SER A 78 4.73 10.16 15.25
C SER A 78 3.36 9.96 15.93
N PRO A 79 3.33 9.49 17.19
CA PRO A 79 2.07 9.34 17.93
C PRO A 79 1.24 10.62 18.11
N SER A 80 1.85 11.78 17.85
CA SER A 80 1.22 13.11 17.97
C SER A 80 1.17 13.88 16.65
N ASP A 81 1.45 13.23 15.53
CA ASP A 81 1.43 13.85 14.21
C ASP A 81 0.95 12.84 13.17
N CYS A 82 -0.37 12.82 12.98
CA CYS A 82 -1.05 12.00 11.99
C CYS A 82 -1.93 12.86 11.09
N TRP A 83 -2.06 12.46 9.85
CA TRP A 83 -2.89 13.09 8.83
C TRP A 83 -3.87 12.07 8.28
N ALA A 84 -5.13 12.47 8.15
CA ALA A 84 -6.16 11.69 7.49
C ALA A 84 -6.77 12.51 6.35
N VAL A 85 -7.07 11.87 5.23
CA VAL A 85 -7.59 12.53 4.03
C VAL A 85 -8.84 11.84 3.52
N GLY A 86 -9.64 12.59 2.76
CA GLY A 86 -10.88 12.10 2.19
C GLY A 86 -11.70 13.19 1.50
N SER A 87 -13.01 13.14 1.68
CA SER A 87 -13.92 14.17 1.18
C SER A 87 -15.13 14.40 2.06
N TYR A 88 -15.69 15.62 1.99
CA TYR A 88 -16.95 15.96 2.60
C TYR A 88 -17.92 16.54 1.57
N ARG A 89 -19.22 16.40 1.84
CA ARG A 89 -20.26 16.87 0.93
C ARG A 89 -20.52 18.38 1.13
N ASN A 90 -20.30 19.16 0.08
CA ASN A 90 -20.61 20.60 0.01
C ASN A 90 -21.68 20.88 -1.05
N GLY A 91 -22.94 20.86 -0.63
CA GLY A 91 -24.08 20.95 -1.55
C GLY A 91 -24.16 19.72 -2.46
N PHE A 92 -24.04 19.92 -3.77
CA PHE A 92 -24.05 18.85 -4.76
C PHE A 92 -22.69 18.20 -4.99
N TYR A 93 -21.60 18.86 -4.61
CA TYR A 93 -20.24 18.43 -4.92
C TYR A 93 -19.54 17.94 -3.67
N ASN A 94 -18.65 16.95 -3.82
CA ASN A 94 -17.71 16.60 -2.77
C ASN A 94 -16.50 17.53 -2.83
N GLN A 95 -15.93 17.88 -1.69
CA GLN A 95 -14.71 18.69 -1.57
C GLN A 95 -13.70 17.94 -0.72
N THR A 96 -12.41 18.22 -0.91
CA THR A 96 -11.33 17.59 -0.15
C THR A 96 -11.51 17.82 1.36
N LEU A 97 -11.24 16.77 2.14
CA LEU A 97 -11.19 16.82 3.60
C LEU A 97 -9.79 16.39 4.03
N ILE A 98 -9.14 17.21 4.85
CA ILE A 98 -7.89 16.85 5.52
C ILE A 98 -8.05 17.12 7.01
N GLU A 99 -7.73 16.13 7.83
CA GLU A 99 -7.73 16.22 9.28
C GLU A 99 -6.31 15.97 9.82
N HIS A 100 -5.94 16.68 10.87
CA HIS A 100 -4.64 16.58 11.54
C HIS A 100 -4.80 16.25 13.02
N TRP A 101 -4.11 15.19 13.45
CA TRP A 101 -3.96 14.81 14.84
C TRP A 101 -2.72 15.46 15.45
N ASN A 102 -2.93 16.21 16.53
CA ASN A 102 -1.86 16.93 17.24
C ASN A 102 -1.40 16.23 18.53
N GLY A 103 -1.76 14.95 18.74
CA GLY A 103 -1.53 14.23 19.99
C GLY A 103 -2.67 14.31 21.01
N THR A 104 -3.69 15.14 20.76
CA THR A 104 -4.83 15.30 21.68
C THR A 104 -6.19 15.26 21.01
N ALA A 105 -6.32 15.88 19.83
CA ALA A 105 -7.57 15.92 19.08
C ALA A 105 -7.29 16.01 17.57
N TRP A 106 -8.21 15.46 16.78
CA TRP A 106 -8.27 15.70 15.35
C TRP A 106 -8.87 17.08 15.08
N SER A 107 -8.31 17.79 14.12
CA SER A 107 -8.81 19.09 13.67
C SER A 107 -8.77 19.20 12.16
N ILE A 108 -9.76 19.88 11.57
CA ILE A 108 -9.80 20.10 10.11
C ILE A 108 -8.71 21.10 9.74
N VAL A 109 -7.88 20.73 8.77
CA VAL A 109 -6.90 21.63 8.14
C VAL A 109 -7.41 21.99 6.74
N THR A 110 -7.31 23.27 6.38
CA THR A 110 -7.78 23.74 5.08
C THR A 110 -6.98 23.11 3.94
N SER A 111 -7.68 22.47 3.01
CA SER A 111 -7.17 21.95 1.75
C SER A 111 -7.73 22.74 0.55
N PRO A 112 -6.92 22.99 -0.49
CA PRO A 112 -7.41 23.55 -1.74
C PRO A 112 -8.37 22.58 -2.47
N ASN A 113 -9.20 23.13 -3.35
CA ASN A 113 -10.00 22.37 -4.31
C ASN A 113 -9.76 22.98 -5.69
N THR A 114 -9.83 22.18 -6.76
CA THR A 114 -9.66 22.71 -8.13
C THR A 114 -10.78 23.70 -8.50
N SER A 115 -12.00 23.41 -8.04
CA SER A 115 -13.18 24.27 -8.08
C SER A 115 -14.21 23.82 -7.06
N THR A 116 -14.99 24.77 -6.53
CA THR A 116 -16.15 24.51 -5.66
C THR A 116 -17.36 23.95 -6.42
N THR A 117 -17.32 23.99 -7.75
CA THR A 117 -18.35 23.46 -8.65
C THR A 117 -17.95 22.13 -9.30
N GLN A 118 -16.94 21.46 -8.76
CA GLN A 118 -16.50 20.13 -9.16
C GLN A 118 -16.43 19.24 -7.93
N SER A 119 -16.58 17.93 -8.12
CA SER A 119 -16.27 16.98 -7.05
C SER A 119 -14.77 16.80 -6.96
N ASN A 120 -14.22 16.90 -5.76
CA ASN A 120 -12.81 16.68 -5.45
C ASN A 120 -12.75 15.70 -4.27
N GLY A 121 -11.81 14.76 -4.30
CA GLY A 121 -11.56 13.83 -3.22
C GLY A 121 -10.11 13.39 -3.18
N LEU A 122 -9.63 13.14 -1.96
CA LEU A 122 -8.32 12.55 -1.70
C LEU A 122 -8.53 11.10 -1.25
N SER A 123 -7.67 10.21 -1.72
CA SER A 123 -7.74 8.77 -1.47
C SER A 123 -6.61 8.33 -0.55
N GLY A 124 -5.37 8.72 -0.87
CA GLY A 124 -4.16 8.30 -0.14
C GLY A 124 -3.33 9.48 0.37
N VAL A 125 -2.51 9.22 1.39
CA VAL A 125 -1.67 10.23 2.05
C VAL A 125 -0.40 9.63 2.63
N THR A 126 0.72 10.32 2.46
CA THR A 126 2.00 9.95 3.08
C THR A 126 2.76 11.17 3.56
N CYS A 127 3.55 11.00 4.62
CA CYS A 127 4.40 12.04 5.17
C CYS A 127 5.82 11.51 5.36
N THR A 128 6.81 12.21 4.79
CA THR A 128 8.24 11.96 5.07
C THR A 128 8.74 12.75 6.28
N SER A 129 8.01 13.79 6.67
CA SER A 129 8.21 14.57 7.89
C SER A 129 6.96 15.37 8.22
N ALA A 130 6.90 15.98 9.41
CA ALA A 130 5.84 16.92 9.83
C ALA A 130 5.61 18.11 8.87
N SER A 131 6.58 18.39 7.98
CA SER A 131 6.55 19.50 7.04
C SER A 131 6.55 19.09 5.56
N ASN A 132 6.48 17.78 5.29
CA ASN A 132 6.48 17.26 3.93
C ASN A 132 5.57 16.05 3.86
N CYS A 133 4.35 16.31 3.40
CA CYS A 133 3.35 15.31 3.12
C CYS A 133 2.80 15.49 1.70
N TRP A 134 2.33 14.39 1.15
CA TRP A 134 1.63 14.31 -0.10
C TRP A 134 0.28 13.65 0.11
N ALA A 135 -0.75 14.18 -0.53
CA ALA A 135 -2.05 13.56 -0.65
C ALA A 135 -2.41 13.45 -2.13
N VAL A 136 -3.02 12.34 -2.53
CA VAL A 136 -3.39 12.08 -3.91
C VAL A 136 -4.84 11.63 -4.01
N GLY A 137 -5.45 11.81 -5.18
CA GLY A 137 -6.84 11.44 -5.42
C GLY A 137 -7.30 11.85 -6.81
N SER A 138 -8.55 12.28 -6.91
CA SER A 138 -9.11 12.75 -8.18
C SER A 138 -10.12 13.89 -8.04
N TYR A 139 -10.36 14.58 -9.15
CA TYR A 139 -11.45 15.52 -9.31
C TYR A 139 -12.19 15.30 -10.63
N TYR A 140 -13.48 15.65 -10.65
CA TYR A 140 -14.33 15.50 -11.83
C TYR A 140 -15.51 16.47 -11.80
N ASN A 141 -16.07 16.77 -12.97
CA ASN A 141 -17.25 17.61 -13.08
C ASN A 141 -18.52 16.75 -13.02
N LEU A 142 -19.49 17.11 -12.18
CA LEU A 142 -20.82 16.49 -12.21
C LEU A 142 -21.61 17.04 -13.41
N SER A 143 -21.46 16.38 -14.56
CA SER A 143 -22.28 16.65 -15.73
C SER A 143 -23.41 15.62 -15.88
N ILE A 144 -24.50 16.03 -16.52
CA ILE A 144 -25.69 15.21 -16.82
C ILE A 144 -25.43 14.07 -17.82
N ILE A 145 -24.22 13.94 -18.36
CA ILE A 145 -23.80 12.88 -19.27
C ILE A 145 -22.99 11.81 -18.49
N LYS A 146 -23.39 10.54 -18.64
CA LYS A 146 -22.71 9.38 -18.04
C LYS A 146 -21.24 9.28 -18.52
N ASN A 147 -20.37 8.75 -17.63
CA ASN A 147 -18.93 8.51 -17.85
C ASN A 147 -18.09 9.79 -17.97
N GLN A 148 -18.02 10.58 -16.89
CA GLN A 148 -17.14 11.74 -16.85
C GLN A 148 -15.70 11.30 -16.55
N PRO A 149 -14.70 11.85 -17.26
CA PRO A 149 -13.31 11.59 -16.94
C PRO A 149 -12.99 12.16 -15.56
N HIS A 150 -12.41 11.31 -14.72
CA HIS A 150 -11.68 11.76 -13.54
C HIS A 150 -10.32 12.27 -13.97
N HIS A 151 -9.81 13.26 -13.24
CA HIS A 151 -8.45 13.75 -13.37
C HIS A 151 -7.71 13.60 -12.05
N THR A 152 -6.42 13.35 -12.14
CA THR A 152 -5.56 13.22 -10.95
C THR A 152 -5.53 14.52 -10.16
N LEU A 153 -5.59 14.40 -8.84
CA LEU A 153 -5.40 15.50 -7.89
C LEU A 153 -4.20 15.16 -7.01
N THR A 154 -3.23 16.06 -6.91
CA THR A 154 -2.15 15.94 -5.92
C THR A 154 -2.04 17.22 -5.11
N GLU A 155 -1.92 17.07 -3.79
CA GLU A 155 -1.71 18.16 -2.85
C GLU A 155 -0.44 17.92 -2.05
N ARG A 156 0.31 18.99 -1.80
CA ARG A 156 1.55 18.95 -1.02
C ARG A 156 1.47 19.85 0.20
N TRP A 157 1.80 19.30 1.36
CA TRP A 157 2.02 20.02 2.60
C TRP A 157 3.46 20.49 2.70
N ASN A 158 3.65 21.76 3.06
CA ASN A 158 4.97 22.37 3.22
C ASN A 158 5.32 22.72 4.68
N GLY A 159 4.55 22.22 5.65
CA GLY A 159 4.65 22.61 7.07
C GLY A 159 3.72 23.75 7.49
N THR A 160 3.05 24.41 6.56
CA THR A 160 2.15 25.54 6.86
C THR A 160 0.81 25.49 6.11
N ALA A 161 0.81 25.06 4.85
CA ALA A 161 -0.39 24.98 4.03
C ALA A 161 -0.30 23.82 3.03
N TRP A 162 -1.46 23.26 2.69
CA TRP A 162 -1.63 22.37 1.55
C TRP A 162 -1.75 23.22 0.28
N SER A 163 -1.13 22.74 -0.80
CA SER A 163 -1.19 23.38 -2.11
C SER A 163 -1.28 22.34 -3.21
N ILE A 164 -2.09 22.61 -4.24
CA ILE A 164 -2.17 21.71 -5.40
C ILE A 164 -0.85 21.76 -6.15
N VAL A 165 -0.31 20.58 -6.44
CA VAL A 165 0.79 20.41 -7.40
C VAL A 165 0.22 19.69 -8.61
N THR A 166 0.60 20.14 -9.81
CA THR A 166 0.09 19.53 -11.04
C THR A 166 0.71 18.16 -11.25
N SER A 167 -0.14 17.17 -11.49
CA SER A 167 0.19 15.84 -12.00
C SER A 167 -0.21 15.72 -13.48
N PRO A 168 0.54 14.95 -14.28
CA PRO A 168 0.13 14.60 -15.63
C PRO A 168 -1.21 13.85 -15.64
N ASN A 169 -1.95 14.03 -16.73
CA ASN A 169 -3.09 13.18 -17.09
C ASN A 169 -2.82 12.74 -18.53
N THR A 170 -3.17 11.50 -18.88
CA THR A 170 -2.85 10.94 -20.21
C THR A 170 -3.71 11.53 -21.29
N SER A 171 -4.96 11.87 -20.94
CA SER A 171 -5.86 12.66 -21.75
C SER A 171 -6.91 13.32 -20.86
N THR A 172 -7.48 14.44 -21.33
CA THR A 172 -8.59 15.12 -20.63
C THR A 172 -9.94 14.42 -20.81
N ALA A 173 -9.98 13.32 -21.58
CA ALA A 173 -11.19 12.56 -21.87
C ALA A 173 -11.19 11.16 -21.24
N GLU A 174 -10.06 10.75 -20.65
CA GLU A 174 -9.89 9.47 -19.99
C GLU A 174 -10.11 9.61 -18.49
N TYR A 175 -10.58 8.53 -17.87
CA TYR A 175 -10.59 8.39 -16.43
C TYR A 175 -9.15 8.25 -15.93
N ASN A 176 -8.74 9.10 -14.99
CA ASN A 176 -7.45 9.07 -14.31
C ASN A 176 -7.67 9.32 -12.82
N GLN A 177 -7.23 8.40 -11.97
CA GLN A 177 -7.28 8.55 -10.53
C GLN A 177 -6.00 8.00 -9.91
N LEU A 178 -5.56 8.64 -8.83
CA LEU A 178 -4.51 8.11 -7.95
C LEU A 178 -5.18 7.57 -6.69
N SER A 179 -4.84 6.34 -6.33
CA SER A 179 -5.36 5.63 -5.16
C SER A 179 -4.48 5.88 -3.95
N GLU A 180 -3.16 5.77 -4.10
CA GLU A 180 -2.21 5.87 -2.98
C GLU A 180 -0.88 6.49 -3.39
N VAL A 181 -0.13 7.00 -2.40
CA VAL A 181 1.20 7.61 -2.59
C VAL A 181 2.20 7.16 -1.52
N ALA A 182 3.41 6.81 -1.93
CA ALA A 182 4.52 6.53 -1.03
C ALA A 182 5.75 7.34 -1.39
N CYS A 183 6.48 7.81 -0.38
CA CYS A 183 7.69 8.60 -0.57
C CYS A 183 8.88 7.94 0.13
N ALA A 184 9.91 7.58 -0.64
CA ALA A 184 11.21 7.22 -0.08
C ALA A 184 11.97 8.46 0.43
N SER A 185 11.67 9.64 -0.12
CA SER A 185 12.20 10.92 0.34
C SER A 185 11.30 12.08 -0.09
N ALA A 186 11.59 13.29 0.39
CA ALA A 186 10.91 14.51 -0.03
C ALA A 186 10.96 14.80 -1.55
N SER A 187 11.88 14.15 -2.27
CA SER A 187 12.12 14.31 -3.70
C SER A 187 11.98 13.01 -4.48
N ASP A 188 11.46 11.96 -3.87
CA ASP A 188 11.27 10.66 -4.52
C ASP A 188 9.99 10.04 -3.96
N CYS A 189 8.91 10.18 -4.72
CA CYS A 189 7.61 9.62 -4.39
C CYS A 189 7.00 8.92 -5.60
N TRP A 190 6.26 7.86 -5.32
CA TRP A 190 5.50 7.10 -6.29
C TRP A 190 4.02 7.18 -5.92
N ALA A 191 3.19 7.56 -6.88
CA ALA A 191 1.74 7.47 -6.76
C ALA A 191 1.22 6.45 -7.74
N VAL A 192 0.25 5.65 -7.31
CA VAL A 192 -0.35 4.60 -8.13
C VAL A 192 -1.86 4.73 -8.16
N GLY A 193 -2.49 4.19 -9.19
CA GLY A 193 -3.93 4.21 -9.35
C GLY A 193 -4.36 3.56 -10.66
N ASP A 194 -5.44 4.07 -11.23
CA ASP A 194 -6.01 3.56 -12.46
C ASP A 194 -6.22 4.65 -13.52
N ARG A 195 -6.19 4.18 -14.76
CA ARG A 195 -6.45 4.93 -15.97
C ARG A 195 -7.30 4.11 -16.91
N SER A 196 -8.62 4.27 -16.81
CA SER A 196 -9.57 3.60 -17.72
C SER A 196 -9.33 2.08 -17.79
N SER A 197 -9.20 1.45 -16.62
CA SER A 197 -8.85 0.03 -16.45
C SER A 197 -7.43 -0.35 -16.92
N GLN A 198 -6.47 0.56 -16.72
CA GLN A 198 -5.04 0.31 -16.91
C GLN A 198 -4.27 0.94 -15.75
N SER A 199 -3.09 0.41 -15.44
CA SER A 199 -2.37 0.88 -14.26
C SER A 199 -1.80 2.26 -14.53
N LEU A 200 -2.03 3.18 -13.59
CA LEU A 200 -1.42 4.50 -13.60
C LEU A 200 -0.33 4.53 -12.54
N ILE A 201 0.90 4.84 -12.97
CA ILE A 201 2.04 5.04 -12.07
C ILE A 201 2.63 6.41 -12.38
N GLU A 202 2.78 7.25 -11.36
CA GLU A 202 3.44 8.55 -11.44
C GLU A 202 4.63 8.64 -10.49
N HIS A 203 5.74 9.20 -10.98
CA HIS A 203 6.96 9.43 -10.20
C HIS A 203 7.22 10.92 -10.00
N TRP A 204 7.41 11.31 -8.74
CA TRP A 204 7.88 12.63 -8.34
C TRP A 204 9.40 12.62 -8.20
N ASN A 205 10.06 13.44 -9.00
CA ASN A 205 11.53 13.54 -9.01
C ASN A 205 12.09 14.71 -8.16
N GLY A 206 11.28 15.31 -7.29
CA GLY A 206 11.63 16.50 -6.55
C GLY A 206 11.20 17.82 -7.19
N THR A 207 10.79 17.79 -8.46
CA THR A 207 10.39 19.00 -9.20
C THR A 207 9.06 18.87 -9.93
N ALA A 208 8.78 17.70 -10.52
CA ALA A 208 7.55 17.44 -11.25
C ALA A 208 7.17 15.96 -11.16
N TRP A 209 5.87 15.69 -11.27
CA TRP A 209 5.32 14.36 -11.50
C TRP A 209 5.48 13.98 -12.97
N SER A 210 5.73 12.70 -13.24
CA SER A 210 5.79 12.14 -14.59
C SER A 210 5.22 10.74 -14.61
N ILE A 211 4.50 10.39 -15.68
CA ILE A 211 3.97 9.03 -15.84
C ILE A 211 5.10 8.07 -16.14
N VAL A 212 5.09 6.94 -15.44
CA VAL A 212 5.97 5.79 -15.67
C VAL A 212 5.10 4.64 -16.16
N ASN A 213 5.58 3.91 -17.16
CA ASN A 213 4.83 2.78 -17.69
C ASN A 213 4.80 1.63 -16.67
N SER A 214 3.61 1.11 -16.41
CA SER A 214 3.46 -0.20 -15.77
C SER A 214 3.85 -1.31 -16.76
N PRO A 215 4.46 -2.41 -16.29
CA PRO A 215 4.65 -3.65 -17.04
C PRO A 215 3.31 -4.35 -17.38
N ASP A 216 2.23 -4.06 -16.65
CA ASP A 216 0.88 -4.51 -16.94
C ASP A 216 0.11 -3.45 -17.76
N ALA A 217 -0.70 -3.92 -18.71
CA ALA A 217 -1.42 -3.04 -19.62
C ALA A 217 -2.92 -2.92 -19.30
N ALA A 218 -3.44 -3.61 -18.28
CA ALA A 218 -4.88 -3.79 -18.06
C ALA A 218 -5.29 -4.05 -16.58
N GLY A 219 -4.59 -3.47 -15.61
CA GLY A 219 -4.92 -3.59 -14.18
C GLY A 219 -5.08 -2.27 -13.45
N ASP A 220 -5.59 -2.31 -12.23
CA ASP A 220 -5.74 -1.18 -11.32
C ASP A 220 -4.77 -1.37 -10.15
N LEU A 221 -4.07 -0.31 -9.72
CA LEU A 221 -3.22 -0.34 -8.54
C LEU A 221 -3.91 0.38 -7.37
N SER A 222 -3.98 -0.31 -6.23
CA SER A 222 -4.73 0.11 -5.05
C SER A 222 -3.83 0.76 -3.99
N ASP A 223 -2.62 0.24 -3.79
CA ASP A 223 -1.70 0.70 -2.74
C ASP A 223 -0.23 0.58 -3.23
N VAL A 224 0.63 1.44 -2.69
CA VAL A 224 2.07 1.46 -2.93
C VAL A 224 2.83 1.77 -1.64
N THR A 225 3.96 1.09 -1.44
CA THR A 225 4.88 1.36 -0.34
C THR A 225 6.32 1.40 -0.86
N CYS A 226 7.16 2.23 -0.25
CA CYS A 226 8.58 2.37 -0.62
C CYS A 226 9.47 2.28 0.61
N THR A 227 10.41 1.35 0.62
CA THR A 227 11.45 1.27 1.67
C THR A 227 12.69 2.07 1.30
N SER A 228 12.90 2.31 0.00
CA SER A 228 13.96 3.16 -0.54
C SER A 228 13.60 3.65 -1.93
N ALA A 229 14.39 4.59 -2.48
CA ALA A 229 14.24 5.08 -3.85
C ALA A 229 14.34 3.97 -4.92
N SER A 230 14.96 2.83 -4.56
CA SER A 230 15.17 1.68 -5.44
C SER A 230 14.36 0.45 -5.04
N ASP A 231 13.41 0.59 -4.11
CA ASP A 231 12.63 -0.53 -3.61
C ASP A 231 11.24 -0.07 -3.18
N CYS A 232 10.30 -0.22 -4.11
CA CYS A 232 8.89 0.06 -3.90
C CYS A 232 8.04 -1.12 -4.38
N TRP A 233 6.95 -1.38 -3.68
CA TRP A 233 5.99 -2.42 -4.02
C TRP A 233 4.63 -1.78 -4.22
N ALA A 234 3.94 -2.16 -5.30
CA ALA A 234 2.58 -1.75 -5.58
C ALA A 234 1.70 -3.00 -5.75
N VAL A 235 0.46 -2.91 -5.30
CA VAL A 235 -0.50 -4.03 -5.39
C VAL A 235 -1.85 -3.55 -5.87
N GLY A 236 -2.62 -4.47 -6.44
CA GLY A 236 -3.96 -4.21 -6.93
C GLY A 236 -4.57 -5.45 -7.56
N SER A 237 -5.30 -5.27 -8.65
CA SER A 237 -5.89 -6.37 -9.42
C SER A 237 -5.95 -6.06 -10.91
N TYR A 238 -6.12 -7.10 -11.71
CA TYR A 238 -6.36 -6.96 -13.14
C TYR A 238 -7.37 -8.01 -13.60
N PHE A 239 -8.12 -7.68 -14.64
CA PHE A 239 -9.10 -8.60 -15.21
C PHE A 239 -8.46 -9.39 -16.35
N THR A 240 -8.42 -10.71 -16.21
CA THR A 240 -8.20 -11.62 -17.33
C THR A 240 -9.52 -11.86 -18.06
N ASP A 241 -9.51 -12.42 -19.27
CA ASP A 241 -10.75 -12.75 -20.01
C ASP A 241 -11.75 -13.62 -19.20
N GLU A 242 -11.32 -14.26 -18.11
CA GLU A 242 -12.10 -15.20 -17.32
C GLU A 242 -12.30 -14.79 -15.85
N ALA A 243 -11.38 -14.04 -15.23
CA ALA A 243 -11.33 -13.82 -13.79
C ALA A 243 -10.54 -12.58 -13.37
N TRP A 244 -10.88 -12.04 -12.19
CA TRP A 244 -10.06 -11.03 -11.51
C TRP A 244 -8.90 -11.70 -10.78
N GLN A 245 -7.70 -11.24 -11.08
CA GLN A 245 -6.45 -11.73 -10.51
C GLN A 245 -5.75 -10.59 -9.77
N THR A 246 -4.94 -10.91 -8.77
CA THR A 246 -4.13 -9.92 -8.07
C THR A 246 -3.03 -9.38 -8.99
N LEU A 247 -2.76 -8.08 -8.93
CA LEU A 247 -1.58 -7.46 -9.52
C LEU A 247 -0.58 -7.16 -8.40
N THR A 248 0.68 -7.51 -8.61
CA THR A 248 1.78 -7.12 -7.73
C THR A 248 2.95 -6.69 -8.59
N GLU A 249 3.46 -5.48 -8.34
CA GLU A 249 4.60 -4.94 -9.05
C GLU A 249 5.70 -4.53 -8.07
N HIS A 250 6.94 -4.79 -8.45
CA HIS A 250 8.13 -4.40 -7.69
C HIS A 250 9.03 -3.47 -8.51
N TRP A 251 9.40 -2.35 -7.91
CA TRP A 251 10.40 -1.42 -8.43
C TRP A 251 11.78 -1.79 -7.90
N ASN A 252 12.71 -2.12 -8.80
CA ASN A 252 14.10 -2.47 -8.43
C ASN A 252 15.10 -1.30 -8.56
N GLY A 253 14.63 -0.06 -8.67
CA GLY A 253 15.48 1.11 -8.93
C GLY A 253 15.70 1.42 -10.41
N THR A 254 15.24 0.57 -11.32
CA THR A 254 15.37 0.80 -12.77
C THR A 254 14.08 0.61 -13.55
N ALA A 255 13.28 -0.40 -13.19
CA ALA A 255 12.01 -0.70 -13.82
C ALA A 255 11.06 -1.36 -12.83
N TRP A 256 9.76 -1.17 -13.06
CA TRP A 256 8.69 -1.96 -12.46
C TRP A 256 8.61 -3.31 -13.17
N PHE A 257 8.43 -4.39 -12.41
CA PHE A 257 8.18 -5.72 -12.94
C PHE A 257 7.12 -6.45 -12.14
N ILE A 258 6.36 -7.32 -12.82
CA ILE A 258 5.29 -8.10 -12.21
C ILE A 258 5.92 -9.21 -11.34
N VAL A 259 5.43 -9.32 -10.11
CA VAL A 259 5.73 -10.41 -9.18
C VAL A 259 4.52 -11.34 -9.15
N THR A 260 4.78 -12.65 -9.21
CA THR A 260 3.72 -13.66 -9.22
C THR A 260 3.03 -13.77 -7.87
N SER A 261 1.70 -13.71 -7.87
CA SER A 261 0.86 -14.06 -6.73
C SER A 261 0.25 -15.47 -6.87
N PRO A 262 -0.07 -16.15 -5.74
CA PRO A 262 -0.77 -17.43 -5.73
C PRO A 262 -2.14 -17.46 -6.42
N ASN A 263 -2.92 -16.36 -6.37
CA ASN A 263 -4.29 -16.30 -6.88
C ASN A 263 -5.18 -17.50 -6.48
N ASN A 264 -5.50 -17.59 -5.19
CA ASN A 264 -6.11 -18.78 -4.58
C ASN A 264 -7.51 -19.13 -5.12
N ALA A 265 -8.25 -18.16 -5.67
CA ALA A 265 -9.58 -18.36 -6.24
C ALA A 265 -9.59 -18.33 -7.77
N THR A 266 -10.59 -18.98 -8.35
CA THR A 266 -10.75 -19.05 -9.81
C THR A 266 -11.58 -17.92 -10.40
N ILE A 267 -12.27 -17.11 -9.57
CA ILE A 267 -13.17 -16.06 -10.06
C ILE A 267 -12.63 -14.67 -9.70
N GLU A 268 -12.31 -14.44 -8.42
CA GLU A 268 -11.89 -13.11 -7.98
C GLU A 268 -10.83 -13.16 -6.88
N ASN A 269 -9.73 -12.45 -7.11
CA ASN A 269 -8.65 -12.21 -6.17
C ASN A 269 -8.25 -10.73 -6.23
N TYR A 270 -8.16 -10.08 -5.08
CA TYR A 270 -7.80 -8.67 -4.95
C TYR A 270 -6.76 -8.48 -3.87
N LEU A 271 -5.79 -7.60 -4.12
CA LEU A 271 -4.94 -7.00 -3.11
C LEU A 271 -5.31 -5.53 -2.98
N ASN A 272 -5.53 -5.08 -1.75
CA ASN A 272 -5.99 -3.72 -1.45
C ASN A 272 -4.95 -2.91 -0.68
N GLY A 273 -4.05 -3.58 0.05
CA GLY A 273 -3.02 -2.91 0.85
C GLY A 273 -1.68 -3.61 0.78
N VAL A 274 -0.59 -2.85 0.89
CA VAL A 274 0.79 -3.34 0.94
C VAL A 274 1.64 -2.52 1.90
N THR A 275 2.43 -3.20 2.72
CA THR A 275 3.40 -2.54 3.60
C THR A 275 4.70 -3.34 3.66
N CYS A 276 5.82 -2.63 3.73
CA CYS A 276 7.13 -3.24 3.84
C CYS A 276 7.83 -2.72 5.10
N THR A 277 8.28 -3.64 5.96
CA THR A 277 9.12 -3.29 7.12
C THR A 277 10.60 -3.24 6.74
N SER A 278 10.97 -3.89 5.63
CA SER A 278 12.29 -3.88 5.03
C SER A 278 12.21 -4.28 3.56
N ALA A 279 13.30 -4.10 2.81
CA ALA A 279 13.47 -4.60 1.44
C ALA A 279 13.23 -6.12 1.27
N SER A 280 13.21 -6.87 2.37
CA SER A 280 13.07 -8.32 2.38
C SER A 280 11.84 -8.82 3.12
N ASP A 281 10.96 -7.92 3.58
CA ASP A 281 9.76 -8.30 4.31
C ASP A 281 8.63 -7.33 4.00
N CYS A 282 7.89 -7.69 2.96
CA CYS A 282 6.70 -7.00 2.51
C CYS A 282 5.48 -7.89 2.66
N TRP A 283 4.37 -7.29 3.05
CA TRP A 283 3.10 -7.95 3.28
C TRP A 283 2.05 -7.25 2.45
N ALA A 284 1.30 -8.03 1.68
CA ALA A 284 0.13 -7.56 0.95
C ALA A 284 -1.13 -8.24 1.50
N VAL A 285 -2.22 -7.49 1.54
CA VAL A 285 -3.50 -7.94 2.09
C VAL A 285 -4.64 -7.60 1.15
N GLY A 286 -5.68 -8.43 1.15
CA GLY A 286 -6.88 -8.21 0.38
C GLY A 286 -7.88 -9.34 0.61
N TYR A 287 -8.58 -9.76 -0.44
CA TYR A 287 -9.59 -10.80 -0.34
C TYR A 287 -9.70 -11.63 -1.62
N TYR A 288 -10.29 -12.82 -1.50
CA TYR A 288 -10.70 -13.62 -2.64
C TYR A 288 -12.11 -14.18 -2.42
N PHE A 289 -12.82 -14.45 -3.52
CA PHE A 289 -14.14 -15.07 -3.49
C PHE A 289 -14.05 -16.57 -3.80
N ASP A 290 -14.38 -17.42 -2.83
CA ASP A 290 -14.43 -18.87 -3.04
C ASP A 290 -15.82 -19.29 -3.49
N SER A 291 -15.94 -19.73 -4.75
CA SER A 291 -17.19 -20.25 -5.30
C SER A 291 -17.66 -21.57 -4.68
N GLY A 292 -16.76 -22.30 -4.01
CA GLY A 292 -17.06 -23.56 -3.34
C GLY A 292 -17.94 -23.39 -2.09
N ASP A 293 -17.74 -22.30 -1.34
CA ASP A 293 -18.53 -21.97 -0.15
C ASP A 293 -19.36 -20.68 -0.29
N ASN A 294 -19.17 -19.91 -1.38
CA ASN A 294 -19.84 -18.65 -1.69
C ASN A 294 -19.55 -17.57 -0.63
N VAL A 295 -18.29 -17.48 -0.18
CA VAL A 295 -17.82 -16.55 0.85
C VAL A 295 -16.56 -15.80 0.39
N TYR A 296 -16.41 -14.56 0.85
CA TYR A 296 -15.16 -13.80 0.74
C TYR A 296 -14.23 -14.13 1.89
N HIS A 297 -12.98 -14.46 1.59
CA HIS A 297 -11.94 -14.80 2.55
C HIS A 297 -10.80 -13.78 2.50
N THR A 298 -10.14 -13.55 3.63
CA THR A 298 -8.92 -12.72 3.69
C THR A 298 -7.83 -13.37 2.84
N LEU A 299 -7.20 -12.58 1.97
CA LEU A 299 -5.98 -12.94 1.26
C LEU A 299 -4.80 -12.22 1.92
N ILE A 300 -3.75 -12.97 2.28
CA ILE A 300 -2.53 -12.40 2.84
C ILE A 300 -1.34 -13.03 2.12
N GLU A 301 -0.47 -12.18 1.59
CA GLU A 301 0.74 -12.57 0.88
C GLU A 301 1.95 -11.95 1.56
N ARG A 302 3.00 -12.77 1.74
CA ARG A 302 4.26 -12.31 2.30
C ARG A 302 5.37 -12.49 1.29
N TYR A 303 5.90 -11.36 0.84
CA TYR A 303 7.04 -11.29 -0.04
C TYR A 303 8.30 -11.17 0.80
N SER A 304 9.02 -12.28 0.94
CA SER A 304 10.29 -12.29 1.64
C SER A 304 11.41 -12.79 0.75
N SER A 305 12.46 -11.98 0.61
CA SER A 305 13.75 -12.43 0.10
C SER A 305 14.59 -13.01 1.25
N VAL A 306 14.00 -13.87 2.07
CA VAL A 306 14.82 -14.89 2.74
C VAL A 306 15.25 -15.79 1.61
N VAL A 307 16.38 -15.49 0.97
CA VAL A 307 17.06 -16.47 0.13
C VAL A 307 17.22 -17.68 1.04
N PRO A 308 16.48 -18.79 0.83
CA PRO A 308 16.88 -20.02 1.49
C PRO A 308 18.29 -20.22 0.95
N ALA A 309 19.31 -20.20 1.80
CA ALA A 309 20.70 -20.33 1.37
C ALA A 309 20.76 -21.43 0.30
N GLN A 310 20.95 -21.02 -0.96
CA GLN A 310 20.85 -21.96 -2.05
C GLN A 310 22.11 -22.81 -1.96
N LEU A 311 21.93 -24.11 -1.81
CA LEU A 311 23.02 -25.05 -1.62
C LEU A 311 23.75 -25.18 -2.95
N ASP A 312 24.78 -24.36 -3.15
CA ASP A 312 25.57 -24.40 -4.37
C ASP A 312 26.53 -25.61 -4.33
N ASN A 313 26.47 -26.47 -5.34
CA ASN A 313 27.25 -27.69 -5.37
C ASN A 313 28.67 -27.39 -5.85
N ILE A 314 29.62 -27.29 -4.92
CA ILE A 314 31.05 -27.27 -5.23
C ILE A 314 31.55 -28.72 -5.19
N SER A 315 31.73 -29.33 -6.37
CA SER A 315 32.32 -30.66 -6.52
C SER A 315 33.68 -30.56 -7.21
N THR A 316 34.71 -31.19 -6.63
CA THR A 316 35.98 -31.46 -7.30
C THR A 316 36.21 -32.97 -7.36
N ARG A 317 36.63 -33.48 -8.52
CA ARG A 317 37.01 -34.89 -8.70
C ARG A 317 38.49 -34.94 -9.01
N ALA A 318 39.28 -35.54 -8.13
CA ALA A 318 40.69 -35.72 -8.40
C ALA A 318 41.27 -36.93 -7.62
N PHE A 319 42.43 -37.43 -8.08
CA PHE A 319 43.04 -38.66 -7.57
C PHE A 319 43.70 -38.45 -6.20
N VAL A 320 43.36 -39.29 -5.22
CA VAL A 320 44.02 -39.32 -3.90
C VAL A 320 45.09 -40.41 -3.90
N GLN A 321 46.37 -40.05 -3.77
CA GLN A 321 47.50 -40.99 -3.67
C GLN A 321 48.05 -41.03 -2.21
N THR A 322 49.06 -41.87 -1.95
CA THR A 322 49.67 -42.04 -0.62
C THR A 322 51.00 -41.30 -0.47
N GLY A 323 51.47 -41.15 0.78
CA GLY A 323 52.73 -40.46 1.10
C GLY A 323 52.64 -38.95 0.86
N ASP A 324 53.65 -38.38 0.22
CA ASP A 324 53.72 -36.95 -0.09
C ASP A 324 52.73 -36.51 -1.19
N ASN A 325 51.96 -37.43 -1.77
CA ASN A 325 51.00 -37.19 -2.86
C ASN A 325 49.53 -37.19 -2.40
N VAL A 326 49.27 -37.06 -1.09
CA VAL A 326 47.89 -36.95 -0.56
C VAL A 326 47.28 -35.63 -1.02
N MET A 327 46.08 -35.71 -1.60
CA MET A 327 45.30 -34.54 -1.96
C MET A 327 44.49 -34.02 -0.78
N ILE A 328 44.50 -32.70 -0.59
CA ILE A 328 43.66 -32.01 0.39
C ILE A 328 42.61 -31.21 -0.39
N GLY A 329 41.35 -31.64 -0.33
CA GLY A 329 40.21 -30.89 -0.86
C GLY A 329 39.59 -30.02 0.23
N GLY A 330 39.38 -28.73 -0.03
CA GLY A 330 38.77 -27.79 0.90
C GLY A 330 38.30 -26.51 0.22
N PHE A 331 37.61 -25.66 0.97
CA PHE A 331 37.18 -24.33 0.56
C PHE A 331 37.51 -23.33 1.66
N ILE A 332 37.68 -22.07 1.31
CA ILE A 332 37.89 -20.96 2.26
C ILE A 332 36.57 -20.22 2.42
N ILE A 333 36.17 -19.97 3.66
CA ILE A 333 34.99 -19.14 4.00
C ILE A 333 35.51 -17.79 4.48
N GLU A 334 35.07 -16.70 3.87
CA GLU A 334 35.43 -15.33 4.24
C GLU A 334 34.24 -14.57 4.88
N GLY A 335 34.55 -13.53 5.66
CA GLY A 335 33.57 -12.68 6.35
C GLY A 335 33.42 -12.95 7.85
N SER A 336 32.79 -12.02 8.58
CA SER A 336 32.69 -12.03 10.06
C SER A 336 31.34 -12.49 10.63
N GLY A 337 30.32 -12.67 9.77
CA GLY A 337 29.01 -13.17 10.20
C GLY A 337 28.98 -14.70 10.33
N PRO A 338 28.17 -15.27 11.24
CA PRO A 338 28.01 -16.72 11.35
C PRO A 338 27.49 -17.33 10.04
N LYS A 339 28.04 -18.49 9.66
CA LYS A 339 27.68 -19.24 8.44
C LYS A 339 27.36 -20.69 8.79
N THR A 340 26.30 -21.23 8.21
CA THR A 340 25.97 -22.67 8.28
C THR A 340 26.49 -23.35 7.02
N VAL A 341 27.25 -24.44 7.17
CA VAL A 341 27.82 -25.18 6.04
C VAL A 341 27.47 -26.67 6.16
N ILE A 342 27.06 -27.26 5.04
CA ILE A 342 26.87 -28.71 4.90
C ILE A 342 28.00 -29.25 4.02
N VAL A 343 28.84 -30.12 4.57
CA VAL A 343 29.94 -30.77 3.83
C VAL A 343 29.56 -32.22 3.57
N ARG A 344 29.60 -32.65 2.31
CA ARG A 344 29.41 -34.05 1.90
C ARG A 344 30.58 -34.49 1.04
N ALA A 345 31.30 -35.52 1.48
CA ALA A 345 32.39 -36.14 0.73
C ALA A 345 32.01 -37.57 0.35
N ILE A 346 32.47 -38.03 -0.82
CA ILE A 346 32.44 -39.43 -1.22
C ILE A 346 33.85 -39.80 -1.70
N GLY A 347 34.48 -40.74 -1.00
CA GLY A 347 35.76 -41.34 -1.40
C GLY A 347 35.53 -42.58 -2.28
N PRO A 348 36.59 -43.18 -2.84
CA PRO A 348 36.48 -44.52 -3.42
C PRO A 348 35.97 -45.55 -2.41
#